data_AF-A0A316EBN1-F1
#
_entry.id   AF-A0A316EBN1-F1
#
_cell.length_a   1.000
_cell.length_b   1.000
_cell.length_c   1.000
_cell.angle_alpha   90.00
_cell.angle_beta   90.00
_cell.angle_gamma   90.00
#
_symmetry.space_group_name_H-M   'P 1'
#
loop_
_entity.id
_entity.type
_entity.pdbx_description
1 polymer ?
#
loop_
_entity_poly.entity_id
_entity_poly.type
_entity_poly.pdbx_seq_one_letter_code
_entity_poly.pdbx_strand_id
1 'polypeptide(L)'
;MTTLIILGVIIWIFAWWSDKSALILLDHYGFNSNGFNDTERFQNVTQENIDKVKSLETSIMGIGWPLKAIFGFLMTIPYLIFVYIVKVLIDRIKKKKNEA
;
A
#
# COMPACT_ATOMS: atom_id res chain seq x y z
N MET A 1 19.15 4.40 10.99
CA MET A 1 17.96 4.79 11.78
C MET A 1 17.08 5.77 11.01
N THR A 2 17.62 6.90 10.54
CA THR A 2 16.90 7.92 9.77
C THR A 2 16.19 7.38 8.51
N THR A 3 16.86 6.50 7.74
CA THR A 3 16.28 5.86 6.55
C THR A 3 15.08 4.96 6.84
N LEU A 4 15.05 4.27 7.99
CA LEU A 4 13.95 3.41 8.38
C LEU A 4 12.72 4.23 8.80
N ILE A 5 12.94 5.34 9.50
CA ILE A 5 11.88 6.26 9.92
C ILE A 5 11.25 6.90 8.68
N ILE A 6 12.07 7.38 7.74
CA ILE A 6 11.58 7.96 6.48
C ILE A 6 10.76 6.93 5.69
N LEU A 7 11.26 5.70 5.56
CA LEU A 7 10.54 4.62 4.87
C LEU A 7 9.19 4.31 5.53
N GLY A 8 9.15 4.23 6.86
CA GLY A 8 7.92 4.02 7.62
C GLY A 8 6.90 5.12 7.40
N VAL A 9 7.32 6.39 7.44
CA VAL A 9 6.45 7.54 7.17
C VAL A 9 5.92 7.52 5.74
N ILE A 10 6.76 7.18 4.76
CA ILE A 10 6.34 7.05 3.35
C ILE A 10 5.28 5.96 3.21
N ILE A 11 5.53 4.75 3.74
CA ILE A 11 4.58 3.63 3.68
C ILE A 11 3.24 4.01 4.33
N TRP A 12 3.30 4.73 5.45
CA TRP A 12 2.11 5.20 6.17
C TRP A 12 1.28 6.18 5.34
N ILE A 13 1.93 7.19 4.73
CA ILE A 13 1.25 8.18 3.87
C ILE A 13 0.64 7.49 2.65
N PHE A 14 1.38 6.59 2.00
CA PHE A 14 0.87 5.87 0.83
C PHE A 14 -0.28 4.93 1.18
N ALA A 15 -0.23 4.23 2.31
CA ALA A 15 -1.32 3.39 2.77
C ALA A 15 -2.59 4.22 3.04
N TRP A 16 -2.46 5.35 3.73
CA TRP A 16 -3.57 6.28 3.96
C TRP A 16 -4.13 6.85 2.64
N TRP A 17 -3.25 7.29 1.74
CA TRP A 17 -3.64 7.85 0.45
C TRP A 17 -4.32 6.82 -0.45
N SER A 18 -3.84 5.58 -0.48
CA SER A 18 -4.45 4.49 -1.25
C SER A 18 -5.89 4.23 -0.84
N ASP A 19 -6.20 4.32 0.45
CA ASP A 19 -7.55 4.12 0.98
C ASP A 19 -8.44 5.33 0.68
N LYS A 20 -7.94 6.54 0.93
CA LYS A 20 -8.69 7.78 0.66
C LYS A 20 -8.97 8.00 -0.82
N SER A 21 -8.02 7.70 -1.69
CA SER A 21 -8.21 7.81 -3.15
C SER A 21 -9.26 6.83 -3.67
N ALA A 22 -9.31 5.61 -3.12
CA ALA A 22 -10.34 4.64 -3.48
C ALA A 22 -11.74 5.11 -3.02
N LEU A 23 -11.87 5.69 -1.84
CA LEU A 23 -13.14 6.29 -1.38
C LEU A 23 -13.59 7.45 -2.27
N ILE A 24 -12.67 8.35 -2.65
CA ILE A 24 -12.97 9.45 -3.58
C ILE A 24 -13.41 8.90 -4.95
N LEU A 25 -12.77 7.82 -5.41
CA LEU A 25 -13.11 7.23 -6.69
C LEU A 25 -14.49 6.55 -6.66
N LEU A 26 -14.85 5.89 -5.55
CA LEU A 26 -16.20 5.36 -5.36
C LEU A 26 -17.27 6.47 -5.40
N ASP A 27 -17.02 7.57 -4.69
CA ASP A 27 -17.90 8.75 -4.70
C ASP A 27 -18.04 9.34 -6.11
N HIS A 28 -16.93 9.42 -6.85
CA HIS A 28 -16.93 9.88 -8.25
C HIS A 28 -17.76 8.98 -9.19
N TYR A 29 -17.73 7.66 -8.97
CA TYR A 29 -18.56 6.72 -9.72
C TYR A 29 -20.04 6.73 -9.29
N GLY A 30 -20.44 7.54 -8.31
CA GLY A 30 -21.81 7.60 -7.80
C GLY A 30 -22.16 6.44 -6.87
N PHE A 31 -21.17 5.74 -6.33
CA PHE A 31 -21.40 4.66 -5.38
C PHE A 31 -21.88 5.23 -4.04
N ASN A 32 -23.08 4.82 -3.62
CA ASN A 32 -23.63 5.24 -2.33
C ASN A 32 -23.16 4.31 -1.22
N SER A 33 -22.12 4.70 -0.49
CA SER A 33 -21.58 3.91 0.63
C SER A 33 -22.57 3.70 1.79
N ASN A 34 -23.63 4.50 1.87
CA ASN A 34 -24.64 4.46 2.93
C ASN A 34 -25.90 3.69 2.53
N GLY A 35 -25.96 3.15 1.31
CA GLY A 35 -27.13 2.38 0.84
C GLY A 35 -27.31 1.08 1.62
N PHE A 36 -28.56 0.70 1.89
CA PHE A 36 -28.88 -0.49 2.69
C PHE A 36 -28.87 -1.79 1.88
N ASN A 37 -28.91 -1.70 0.55
CA ASN A 37 -28.88 -2.83 -0.38
C ASN A 37 -28.06 -2.50 -1.63
N ASP A 38 -27.62 -3.51 -2.38
CA ASP A 38 -26.80 -3.32 -3.57
C ASP A 38 -27.49 -2.43 -4.62
N THR A 39 -28.82 -2.52 -4.77
CA THR A 39 -29.57 -1.68 -5.70
C THR A 39 -29.41 -0.19 -5.38
N GLU A 40 -29.48 0.21 -4.11
CA GLU A 40 -29.26 1.58 -3.63
C GLU A 40 -27.78 2.00 -3.72
N ARG A 41 -26.86 1.05 -3.47
CA ARG A 41 -25.41 1.33 -3.47
C ARG A 41 -24.87 1.56 -4.88
N PHE A 42 -25.40 0.86 -5.88
CA PHE A 42 -24.99 0.96 -7.28
C PHE A 42 -25.93 1.80 -8.15
N GLN A 43 -26.96 2.44 -7.57
CA GLN A 43 -28.03 3.14 -8.30
C GLN A 43 -27.52 4.17 -9.32
N ASN A 44 -26.46 4.92 -8.97
CA ASN A 44 -25.90 5.97 -9.83
C ASN A 44 -24.62 5.52 -10.56
N VAL A 45 -24.22 4.25 -10.42
CA VAL A 45 -23.03 3.69 -11.06
C VAL A 45 -23.38 3.26 -12.48
N THR A 46 -22.63 3.75 -13.47
CA THR A 46 -22.78 3.32 -14.86
C THR A 46 -22.45 1.84 -15.03
N GLN A 47 -23.19 1.09 -15.86
CA GLN A 47 -22.98 -0.35 -16.08
C GLN A 47 -21.53 -0.73 -16.42
N GLU A 48 -20.83 0.08 -17.21
CA GLU A 48 -19.42 -0.14 -17.57
C GLU A 48 -18.48 -0.13 -16.35
N ASN A 49 -18.84 0.58 -15.29
CA ASN A 49 -17.99 0.77 -14.11
C ASN A 49 -18.40 -0.11 -12.92
N ILE A 50 -19.48 -0.90 -13.02
CA ILE A 50 -19.96 -1.77 -11.93
C ILE A 50 -18.87 -2.73 -11.46
N ASP A 51 -18.18 -3.40 -12.39
CA ASP A 51 -17.12 -4.35 -12.04
C ASP A 51 -15.95 -3.66 -11.32
N LYS A 52 -15.56 -2.46 -11.78
CA LYS A 52 -14.51 -1.65 -11.16
C LYS A 52 -14.90 -1.23 -9.75
N VAL A 53 -16.11 -0.71 -9.57
CA VAL A 53 -16.63 -0.26 -8.27
C VAL A 53 -16.70 -1.42 -7.28
N LYS A 54 -17.18 -2.59 -7.71
CA LYS A 54 -17.24 -3.80 -6.87
C LYS A 54 -15.85 -4.27 -6.43
N SER A 55 -14.86 -4.20 -7.32
CA SER A 55 -13.47 -4.51 -6.98
C SER A 55 -12.88 -3.51 -5.97
N LEU A 56 -13.22 -2.21 -6.11
CA LEU A 56 -12.80 -1.16 -5.19
C LEU A 56 -13.44 -1.33 -3.81
N GLU A 57 -14.75 -1.58 -3.77
CA GLU A 57 -15.49 -1.83 -2.55
C GLU A 57 -14.87 -3.00 -1.76
N THR A 58 -14.62 -4.12 -2.44
CA THR A 58 -14.00 -5.31 -1.85
C THR A 58 -12.60 -4.98 -1.30
N SER A 59 -11.84 -4.14 -2.01
CA SER A 59 -10.51 -3.70 -1.58
C SER A 59 -10.55 -2.87 -0.30
N ILE A 60 -11.60 -2.06 -0.09
CA ILE A 60 -11.76 -1.18 1.07
C ILE A 60 -12.39 -1.93 2.27
N MET A 61 -13.37 -2.81 2.04
CA MET A 61 -14.17 -3.45 3.11
C MET A 61 -13.48 -4.56 3.92
N GLY A 62 -12.26 -4.97 3.57
CA GLY A 62 -11.58 -6.07 4.27
C GLY A 62 -10.72 -5.61 5.46
N ILE A 63 -9.63 -4.90 5.15
CA ILE A 63 -8.57 -4.57 6.10
C ILE A 63 -8.34 -3.06 6.07
N GLY A 64 -8.52 -2.40 7.21
CA GLY A 64 -8.26 -0.97 7.35
C GLY A 64 -6.83 -0.60 6.95
N TRP A 65 -6.67 0.61 6.41
CA TRP A 65 -5.38 1.13 5.95
C TRP A 65 -4.23 1.06 6.97
N PRO A 66 -4.43 1.20 8.31
CA PRO A 66 -3.33 1.10 9.26
C PRO A 66 -2.71 -0.30 9.26
N LEU A 67 -3.54 -1.35 9.16
CA LEU A 67 -3.05 -2.73 9.14
C LEU A 67 -2.35 -3.04 7.80
N LYS A 68 -2.86 -2.51 6.68
CA LYS A 68 -2.17 -2.57 5.38
C LYS A 68 -0.79 -1.93 5.45
N ALA A 69 -0.64 -0.80 6.16
CA ALA A 69 0.66 -0.15 6.36
C ALA A 69 1.64 -1.04 7.16
N ILE A 70 1.17 -1.71 8.21
CA ILE A 70 1.98 -2.64 9.02
C ILE A 70 2.48 -3.81 8.15
N PHE A 71 1.59 -4.43 7.36
CA PHE A 71 1.99 -5.51 6.45
C PHE A 71 2.96 -5.04 5.37
N GLY A 72 2.74 -3.85 4.80
CA GLY A 72 3.68 -3.24 3.85
C GLY A 72 5.06 -3.04 4.47
N PHE A 73 5.11 -2.55 5.72
CA PHE A 73 6.37 -2.41 6.46
C PHE A 73 7.05 -3.75 6.72
N LEU A 74 6.29 -4.78 7.11
CA LEU A 74 6.81 -6.12 7.36
C LEU A 74 7.40 -6.75 6.08
N MET A 75 6.74 -6.56 4.94
CA MET A 75 7.22 -6.99 3.61
C MET A 75 8.52 -6.32 3.19
N THR A 76 8.84 -5.12 3.72
CA THR A 76 10.13 -4.46 3.45
C THR A 76 11.30 -4.98 4.30
N ILE A 77 11.06 -5.77 5.35
CA ILE A 77 12.12 -6.30 6.22
C ILE A 77 13.10 -7.22 5.46
N PRO A 78 12.66 -8.19 4.63
CA PRO A 78 13.56 -9.00 3.82
C PRO A 78 14.49 -8.18 2.91
N TYR A 79 13.97 -7.10 2.32
CA TYR A 79 14.76 -6.19 1.48
C TYR A 79 15.87 -5.50 2.26
N LEU A 80 15.57 -5.03 3.49
CA LEU A 80 16.57 -4.38 4.34
C LEU A 80 17.71 -5.33 4.75
N ILE A 81 17.37 -6.58 5.06
CA ILE A 81 18.37 -7.64 5.36
C ILE A 81 19.28 -7.86 4.14
N PHE A 82 18.69 -7.96 2.95
CA PHE A 82 19.44 -8.15 1.71
C PHE A 82 20.43 -7.00 1.45
N VAL A 83 19.97 -5.75 1.54
CA VAL A 83 20.82 -4.56 1.35
C VAL A 83 21.99 -4.55 2.35
N TYR A 84 21.75 -4.95 3.60
CA TYR A 84 22.81 -5.01 4.60
C TYR A 84 23.86 -6.09 4.28
N ILE A 85 23.42 -7.29 3.87
CA ILE A 85 24.32 -8.38 3.47
C ILE A 85 25.19 -7.95 2.28
N VAL A 86 24.58 -7.37 1.25
CA VAL A 86 25.30 -6.89 0.06
C VAL A 86 26.34 -5.83 0.45
N LYS A 87 25.98 -4.90 1.33
CA LYS A 87 26.92 -3.88 1.82
C LYS A 87 28.12 -4.51 2.53
N VAL A 88 27.89 -5.46 3.44
CA VAL A 88 28.96 -6.17 4.15
C VAL A 88 29.86 -6.93 3.18
N LEU A 89 29.30 -7.57 2.14
CA LEU A 89 30.09 -8.26 1.12
C LEU A 89 30.96 -7.27 0.32
N ILE A 90 30.41 -6.13 -0.10
CA ILE A 90 31.17 -5.08 -0.80
C ILE A 90 32.31 -4.55 0.06
N ASP A 91 32.04 -4.27 1.34
CA ASP A 91 33.05 -3.76 2.27
C ASP A 91 34.18 -4.78 2.50
N ARG A 92 33.84 -6.08 2.60
CA ARG A 92 34.84 -7.15 2.69
C ARG A 92 35.70 -7.26 1.43
N ILE A 93 35.11 -7.13 0.24
CA ILE A 93 35.85 -7.16 -1.03
C ILE A 93 36.78 -5.95 -1.14
N LYS A 94 36.30 -4.74 -0.80
CA LYS A 94 37.14 -3.54 -0.78
C LYS A 94 38.30 -3.65 0.19
N LYS A 95 38.08 -4.17 1.40
CA LYS A 95 39.14 -4.37 2.39
C LYS A 95 40.21 -5.33 1.88
N LYS A 96 39.80 -6.47 1.30
CA LYS A 96 40.73 -7.46 0.72
C LYS A 96 41.55 -6.90 -0.45
N LYS A 97 40.97 -5.98 -1.23
CA LYS A 97 41.67 -5.28 -2.33
C LYS A 97 42.69 -4.24 -1.83
N ASN A 98 42.46 -3.64 -0.67
CA ASN A 98 43.37 -2.64 -0.09
C ASN A 98 44.52 -3.26 0.71
N GLU A 99 44.41 -4.55 1.08
CA GLU A 99 45.44 -5.33 1.78
C GLU A 99 46.33 -6.15 0.83
N ALA A 100 46.03 -6.15 -0.48
CA ALA A 100 46.79 -6.79 -1.55
C ALA A 100 47.52 -5.75 -2.41
#